data_AF-A0A958KZ10-F1
#
_entry.id   AF-A0A958KZ10-F1
#
_cell.length_a   1.000
_cell.length_b   1.000
_cell.length_c   1.000
_cell.angle_alpha   90.00
_cell.angle_beta   90.00
_cell.angle_gamma   90.00
#
_symmetry.space_group_name_H-M   'P 1'
#
loop_
_entity.id
_entity.type
_entity.pdbx_description
1 polymer ?
#
loop_
_entity_poly.entity_id
_entity_poly.type
_entity_poly.pdbx_seq_one_letter_code
_entity_poly.pdbx_strand_id
1 'polypeptide(L)'
;MNNFKHFTSFYFFLRFLIALFFVIPTSSAFSYERKFGNEGYNGKKGLPGLNGAPGRDAELLVKGQTITLDLSGQNGHNSLSNGENGQDATACMIYPRDPEHNLVGADGGNGGFGGNGGDGGAGGDAILFYSDINQLKNIKIISPGGLGGKGSNPGLGGRPCLCLTRSWTVRKCVRQPDNSEKCDLHTYYCRDGRNGYNGYAGVSGFPGYAGRLILIKGTEQPTPEVRQIQKTLPDLVGATLQLKENIWQTQVGAGDLLAPNSIIQDNYLEFIKEETYTAAVGWHASRPVSELSDIEATIHVE
;
A
#
# COMPACT_ATOMS: atom_id res chain seq x y z
N MET A 1 -35.76 -53.93 7.30
CA MET A 1 -35.76 -55.06 8.27
C MET A 1 -34.74 -56.08 7.82
N ASN A 2 -33.99 -56.69 8.75
CA ASN A 2 -33.12 -57.87 8.58
C ASN A 2 -31.91 -57.75 7.62
N ASN A 3 -30.67 -58.12 7.99
CA ASN A 3 -30.10 -59.35 8.60
C ASN A 3 -30.01 -60.50 7.56
N PHE A 4 -28.92 -61.29 7.44
CA PHE A 4 -27.64 -61.35 8.17
C PHE A 4 -26.63 -62.32 7.45
N LYS A 5 -25.30 -62.15 7.64
CA LYS A 5 -24.25 -63.23 7.70
C LYS A 5 -23.97 -64.04 6.39
N HIS A 6 -22.89 -64.82 6.18
CA HIS A 6 -21.53 -65.02 6.76
C HIS A 6 -20.63 -65.75 5.70
N PHE A 7 -19.32 -66.03 5.86
CA PHE A 7 -18.38 -65.84 6.99
C PHE A 7 -17.24 -64.85 6.61
N THR A 8 -15.91 -65.05 6.52
CA THR A 8 -14.87 -66.09 6.86
C THR A 8 -13.60 -65.29 7.27
N SER A 9 -12.80 -65.64 8.31
CA SER A 9 -11.84 -66.75 8.50
C SER A 9 -10.50 -66.57 7.73
N PHE A 10 -9.29 -66.47 8.31
CA PHE A 10 -8.82 -66.40 9.73
C PHE A 10 -7.29 -66.04 9.80
N TYR A 11 -6.75 -65.74 11.00
CA TYR A 11 -5.31 -65.69 11.41
C TYR A 11 -4.41 -64.53 10.91
N PHE A 12 -3.40 -64.00 11.65
CA PHE A 12 -3.16 -63.82 13.11
C PHE A 12 -1.89 -62.94 13.34
N PHE A 13 -1.59 -62.61 14.61
CA PHE A 13 -0.38 -61.94 15.16
C PHE A 13 -0.07 -60.52 14.62
N LEU A 14 -0.22 -59.43 15.39
CA LEU A 14 0.37 -59.07 16.70
C LEU A 14 1.90 -58.87 16.68
N ARG A 15 2.35 -57.62 16.46
CA ARG A 15 3.38 -56.93 17.27
C ARG A 15 3.12 -55.42 17.28
N PHE A 16 2.55 -54.89 18.35
CA PHE A 16 2.60 -53.46 18.65
C PHE A 16 3.98 -53.16 19.24
N LEU A 17 4.74 -52.26 18.61
CA LEU A 17 6.05 -51.82 19.10
C LEU A 17 6.02 -50.30 19.22
N ILE A 18 5.66 -49.80 20.41
CA ILE A 18 5.56 -48.36 20.68
C ILE A 18 6.98 -47.81 20.79
N ALA A 19 7.49 -47.29 19.66
CA ALA A 19 8.75 -46.57 19.60
C ALA A 19 8.60 -45.21 20.30
N LEU A 20 8.73 -45.21 21.63
CA LEU A 20 8.79 -44.02 22.46
C LEU A 20 10.08 -43.26 22.16
N PHE A 21 10.04 -42.41 21.12
CA PHE A 21 11.11 -41.48 20.80
C PHE A 21 11.23 -40.44 21.93
N PHE A 22 12.04 -40.79 22.92
CA PHE A 22 12.62 -39.81 23.85
C PHE A 22 13.48 -38.86 23.02
N VAL A 23 12.89 -37.76 22.59
CA VAL A 23 13.64 -36.58 22.14
C VAL A 23 14.31 -36.02 23.40
N ILE A 24 15.49 -36.55 23.71
CA ILE A 24 16.36 -35.98 24.74
C ILE A 24 16.66 -34.55 24.27
N PRO A 25 16.23 -33.50 24.99
CA PRO A 25 16.64 -32.16 24.65
C PRO A 25 18.15 -32.10 24.93
N THR A 26 18.97 -32.13 23.87
CA THR A 26 20.39 -31.85 23.99
C THR A 26 20.51 -30.43 24.55
N SER A 27 20.80 -30.34 25.84
CA SER A 27 20.95 -29.09 26.58
C SER A 27 22.15 -28.35 26.02
N SER A 28 21.86 -27.54 25.00
CA SER A 28 22.82 -26.64 24.37
C SER A 28 23.36 -25.74 25.47
N ALA A 29 24.57 -26.04 25.94
CA ALA A 29 25.24 -25.25 26.95
C ALA A 29 25.40 -23.84 26.38
N PHE A 30 24.55 -22.92 26.84
CA PHE A 30 24.53 -21.53 26.40
C PHE A 30 25.83 -20.89 26.91
N SER A 31 26.89 -21.01 26.10
CA SER A 31 28.17 -20.37 26.37
C SER A 31 27.91 -18.86 26.39
N TYR A 32 27.96 -18.29 27.59
CA TYR A 32 27.58 -16.91 27.85
C TYR A 32 28.60 -15.96 27.21
N GLU A 33 28.34 -15.58 25.96
CA GLU A 33 29.13 -14.60 25.24
C GLU A 33 28.92 -13.21 25.85
N ARG A 34 30.02 -12.55 26.24
CA ARG A 34 29.96 -11.15 26.68
C ARG A 34 30.33 -10.24 25.53
N LYS A 35 29.50 -9.20 25.31
CA LYS A 35 29.75 -8.21 24.27
C LYS A 35 30.84 -7.23 24.72
N PHE A 36 31.76 -6.88 23.83
CA PHE A 36 32.81 -5.86 24.06
C PHE A 36 32.72 -4.72 23.04
N GLY A 37 33.16 -3.52 23.46
CA GLY A 37 32.86 -2.28 22.75
C GLY A 37 31.41 -1.80 22.97
N ASN A 38 31.07 -0.67 22.35
CA ASN A 38 29.71 -0.12 22.35
C ASN A 38 29.09 -0.24 20.95
N GLU A 39 27.80 -0.57 20.88
CA GLU A 39 27.04 -0.63 19.63
C GLU A 39 27.11 0.70 18.86
N GLY A 40 27.17 0.62 17.53
CA GLY A 40 26.96 1.77 16.68
C GLY A 40 25.49 2.20 16.67
N TYR A 41 25.22 3.51 16.77
CA TYR A 41 23.86 4.04 16.67
C TYR A 41 23.31 3.94 15.24
N ASN A 42 22.04 3.54 15.10
CA ASN A 42 21.34 3.55 13.81
C ASN A 42 21.15 4.98 13.28
N GLY A 43 21.34 5.19 11.99
CA GLY A 43 21.06 6.46 11.33
C GLY A 43 19.55 6.70 11.14
N LYS A 44 19.11 7.96 11.20
CA LYS A 44 17.69 8.31 11.00
C LYS A 44 17.28 8.17 9.54
N LYS A 45 16.00 7.86 9.33
CA LYS A 45 15.36 7.88 8.01
C LYS A 45 15.30 9.32 7.45
N GLY A 46 15.55 9.46 6.15
CA GLY A 46 15.41 10.71 5.40
C GLY A 46 13.97 11.19 5.28
N LEU A 47 13.78 12.50 5.23
CA LEU A 47 12.47 13.14 5.21
C LEU A 47 11.84 13.07 3.82
N PRO A 48 10.55 12.70 3.69
CA PRO A 48 9.87 12.62 2.41
C PRO A 48 9.62 14.01 1.82
N GLY A 49 9.37 14.05 0.51
CA GLY A 49 8.83 15.23 -0.17
C GLY A 49 7.34 15.42 0.13
N LEU A 50 6.84 16.62 -0.17
CA LEU A 50 5.41 16.91 -0.16
C LEU A 50 4.79 16.56 -1.52
N ASN A 51 3.58 16.01 -1.52
CA ASN A 51 2.81 15.82 -2.75
C ASN A 51 2.35 17.18 -3.29
N GLY A 52 2.28 17.30 -4.61
CA GLY A 52 1.74 18.48 -5.27
C GLY A 52 0.22 18.56 -5.09
N ALA A 53 -0.32 19.77 -4.91
CA ALA A 53 -1.76 19.96 -4.90
C ALA A 53 -2.36 19.66 -6.28
N PRO A 54 -3.59 19.10 -6.35
CA PRO A 54 -4.30 18.96 -7.61
C PRO A 54 -4.61 20.33 -8.22
N GLY A 55 -4.82 20.33 -9.53
CA GLY A 55 -5.44 21.43 -10.25
C GLY A 55 -6.85 21.71 -9.73
N ARG A 56 -7.41 22.85 -10.14
CA ARG A 56 -8.81 23.17 -9.85
C ARG A 56 -9.66 22.77 -11.04
N ASP A 57 -10.80 22.14 -10.78
CA ASP A 57 -11.79 21.90 -11.82
C ASP A 57 -12.42 23.22 -12.29
N ALA A 58 -12.91 23.26 -13.53
CA ALA A 58 -13.55 24.45 -14.10
C ALA A 58 -14.83 24.12 -14.86
N GLU A 59 -15.84 24.97 -14.68
CA GLU A 59 -17.12 24.93 -15.38
C GLU A 59 -17.28 26.20 -16.25
N LEU A 60 -17.61 26.05 -17.53
CA LEU A 60 -17.63 27.17 -18.47
C LEU A 60 -18.74 27.04 -19.53
N LEU A 61 -19.53 28.11 -19.67
CA LEU A 61 -20.46 28.28 -20.78
C LEU A 61 -19.80 29.01 -21.96
N VAL A 62 -19.66 28.28 -23.07
CA VAL A 62 -19.04 28.74 -24.32
C VAL A 62 -20.06 29.52 -25.15
N LYS A 63 -19.71 30.76 -25.50
CA LYS A 63 -20.49 31.72 -26.30
C LYS A 63 -19.62 32.38 -27.39
N GLY A 64 -18.68 31.62 -27.94
CA GLY A 64 -17.72 32.05 -28.96
C GLY A 64 -16.50 32.81 -28.46
N GLN A 65 -16.41 33.17 -27.17
CA GLN A 65 -15.26 33.89 -26.62
C GLN A 65 -13.98 33.05 -26.59
N THR A 66 -12.82 33.67 -26.80
CA THR A 66 -11.52 33.02 -26.62
C THR A 66 -11.12 33.02 -25.14
N ILE A 67 -10.89 31.83 -24.58
CA ILE A 67 -10.50 31.64 -23.17
C ILE A 67 -9.31 30.68 -23.10
N THR A 68 -8.41 30.90 -22.14
CA THR A 68 -7.46 29.89 -21.68
C THR A 68 -7.78 29.54 -20.23
N LEU A 69 -7.97 28.26 -19.95
CA LEU A 69 -8.09 27.69 -18.61
C LEU A 69 -6.76 27.02 -18.24
N ASP A 70 -6.14 27.45 -17.14
CA ASP A 70 -5.01 26.73 -16.52
C ASP A 70 -5.51 26.01 -15.28
N LEU A 71 -5.58 24.68 -15.40
CA LEU A 71 -6.06 23.72 -14.42
C LEU A 71 -4.92 22.76 -14.02
N SER A 72 -3.66 23.16 -14.22
CA SER A 72 -2.48 22.31 -14.04
C SER A 72 -2.35 21.79 -12.60
N GLY A 73 -2.04 20.49 -12.46
CA GLY A 73 -1.61 19.91 -11.20
C GLY A 73 -0.20 20.35 -10.82
N GLN A 74 0.06 20.54 -9.52
CA GLN A 74 1.37 20.95 -9.05
C GLN A 74 2.35 19.78 -9.00
N ASN A 75 3.65 20.06 -9.20
CA ASN A 75 4.70 19.05 -9.06
C ASN A 75 4.85 18.59 -7.60
N GLY A 76 5.08 17.30 -7.40
CA GLY A 76 5.55 16.75 -6.13
C GLY A 76 6.98 17.20 -5.84
N HIS A 77 7.26 17.49 -4.57
CA HIS A 77 8.60 17.91 -4.14
C HIS A 77 9.54 16.70 -4.05
N ASN A 78 10.82 16.93 -4.32
CA ASN A 78 11.87 15.98 -3.98
C ASN A 78 11.88 15.69 -2.47
N SER A 79 12.36 14.49 -2.10
CA SER A 79 12.71 14.13 -0.73
C SER A 79 13.62 15.17 -0.07
N LEU A 80 13.28 15.59 1.15
CA LEU A 80 13.95 16.70 1.84
C LEU A 80 15.32 16.30 2.44
N SER A 81 15.56 15.01 2.71
CA SER A 81 16.89 14.52 3.10
C SER A 81 17.15 13.05 2.73
N ASN A 82 18.43 12.69 2.59
CA ASN A 82 18.89 11.30 2.53
C ASN A 82 18.70 10.60 3.89
N GLY A 83 18.80 9.26 3.90
CA GLY A 83 19.02 8.54 5.15
C GLY A 83 20.39 8.89 5.76
N GLU A 84 20.46 9.03 7.08
CA GLU A 84 21.74 9.20 7.79
C GLU A 84 22.49 7.86 7.84
N ASN A 85 23.82 7.88 7.82
CA ASN A 85 24.62 6.68 8.04
C ASN A 85 24.44 6.17 9.48
N GLY A 86 24.46 4.85 9.64
CA GLY A 86 24.69 4.23 10.93
C GLY A 86 26.15 4.42 11.36
N GLN A 87 26.39 4.49 12.66
CA GLN A 87 27.73 4.73 13.20
C GLN A 87 28.53 3.42 13.30
N ASP A 88 29.84 3.50 13.12
CA ASP A 88 30.76 2.41 13.45
C ASP A 88 30.70 2.14 14.98
N ALA A 89 30.82 0.87 15.38
CA ALA A 89 30.95 0.47 16.77
C ALA A 89 32.21 1.06 17.41
N THR A 90 32.16 1.35 18.71
CA THR A 90 33.25 2.08 19.41
C THR A 90 33.83 1.27 20.57
N ALA A 91 34.94 1.75 21.17
CA ALA A 91 35.63 1.08 22.29
C ALA A 91 36.11 -0.37 22.03
N CYS A 92 36.24 -0.77 20.75
CA CYS A 92 36.54 -2.14 20.32
C CYS A 92 37.88 -2.74 20.80
N MET A 93 38.79 -1.94 21.35
CA MET A 93 40.08 -2.41 21.89
C MET A 93 40.06 -2.54 23.42
N ILE A 94 38.92 -2.32 24.09
CA ILE A 94 38.78 -2.37 25.54
C ILE A 94 38.16 -3.71 25.96
N TYR A 95 38.99 -4.76 26.00
CA TYR A 95 38.65 -6.03 26.63
C TYR A 95 39.87 -6.62 27.39
N PRO A 96 39.67 -7.39 28.48
CA PRO A 96 40.77 -8.06 29.18
C PRO A 96 41.49 -9.05 28.28
N ARG A 97 42.79 -9.32 28.53
CA ARG A 97 43.45 -10.45 27.89
C ARG A 97 42.90 -11.75 28.46
N ASP A 98 42.61 -12.70 27.57
CA ASP A 98 42.27 -14.10 27.84
C ASP A 98 41.19 -14.34 28.94
N PRO A 99 40.01 -13.69 28.87
CA PRO A 99 38.98 -13.80 29.90
C PRO A 99 38.30 -15.18 29.92
N GLU A 100 37.75 -15.57 31.07
CA GLU A 100 37.14 -16.89 31.27
C GLU A 100 35.71 -17.04 30.70
N HIS A 101 35.42 -16.41 29.57
CA HIS A 101 34.13 -16.47 28.87
C HIS A 101 34.30 -16.13 27.39
N ASN A 102 33.41 -16.64 26.53
CA ASN A 102 33.39 -16.24 25.12
C ASN A 102 33.11 -14.74 24.97
N LEU A 103 33.63 -14.15 23.89
CA LEU A 103 33.43 -12.75 23.54
C LEU A 103 32.67 -12.60 22.22
N VAL A 104 31.93 -11.50 22.09
CA VAL A 104 31.37 -11.04 20.81
C VAL A 104 31.59 -9.54 20.65
N GLY A 105 31.98 -9.09 19.47
CA GLY A 105 32.13 -7.67 19.19
C GLY A 105 30.78 -6.94 19.22
N ALA A 106 30.80 -5.65 19.55
CA ALA A 106 29.68 -4.77 19.31
C ALA A 106 29.36 -4.65 17.81
N ASP A 107 28.08 -4.57 17.48
CA ASP A 107 27.57 -4.46 16.12
C ASP A 107 27.62 -2.99 15.65
N GLY A 108 27.83 -2.79 14.35
CA GLY A 108 27.71 -1.47 13.73
C GLY A 108 26.24 -1.05 13.56
N GLY A 109 25.99 0.25 13.62
CA GLY A 109 24.64 0.81 13.47
C GLY A 109 24.11 0.67 12.05
N ASN A 110 22.81 0.46 11.88
CA ASN A 110 22.18 0.37 10.55
C ASN A 110 22.04 1.75 9.92
N GLY A 111 22.18 1.82 8.60
CA GLY A 111 21.92 3.02 7.81
C GLY A 111 20.43 3.33 7.69
N GLY A 112 20.09 4.61 7.80
CA GLY A 112 18.72 5.08 7.62
C GLY A 112 18.25 4.94 6.17
N PHE A 113 16.94 4.73 5.98
CA PHE A 113 16.35 4.70 4.64
C PHE A 113 16.26 6.11 4.05
N GLY A 114 16.26 6.23 2.72
CA GLY A 114 15.95 7.49 2.05
C GLY A 114 14.52 7.97 2.34
N GLY A 115 14.32 9.27 2.19
CA GLY A 115 12.99 9.87 2.04
C GLY A 115 12.49 9.64 0.61
N ASN A 116 11.20 9.34 0.45
CA ASN A 116 10.58 9.28 -0.88
C ASN A 116 10.38 10.71 -1.43
N GLY A 117 10.31 10.85 -2.75
CA GLY A 117 9.71 12.04 -3.35
C GLY A 117 8.20 12.04 -3.15
N GLY A 118 7.57 13.22 -3.18
CA GLY A 118 6.11 13.33 -3.20
C GLY A 118 5.54 13.13 -4.60
N ASP A 119 4.29 12.70 -4.69
CA ASP A 119 3.59 12.53 -5.97
C ASP A 119 3.18 13.87 -6.58
N GLY A 120 3.04 13.92 -7.91
CA GLY A 120 2.45 15.07 -8.61
C GLY A 120 0.93 15.11 -8.47
N GLY A 121 0.37 16.30 -8.31
CA GLY A 121 -1.08 16.49 -8.30
C GLY A 121 -1.68 16.23 -9.68
N ALA A 122 -2.90 15.70 -9.75
CA ALA A 122 -3.63 15.60 -11.02
C ALA A 122 -4.01 16.98 -11.57
N GLY A 123 -4.17 17.10 -12.89
CA GLY A 123 -4.83 18.26 -13.50
C GLY A 123 -6.34 18.24 -13.20
N GLY A 124 -6.96 19.42 -13.11
CA GLY A 124 -8.40 19.58 -12.87
C GLY A 124 -9.25 19.26 -14.10
N ASP A 125 -10.43 18.72 -13.88
CA ASP A 125 -11.40 18.40 -14.93
C ASP A 125 -12.09 19.68 -15.45
N ALA A 126 -12.55 19.64 -16.71
CA ALA A 126 -13.22 20.75 -17.35
C ALA A 126 -14.61 20.37 -17.88
N ILE A 127 -15.64 21.08 -17.43
CA ILE A 127 -17.04 20.93 -17.89
C ILE A 127 -17.38 22.10 -18.81
N LEU A 128 -17.63 21.83 -20.10
CA LEU A 128 -17.98 22.86 -21.08
C LEU A 128 -19.43 22.71 -21.55
N PHE A 129 -20.20 23.79 -21.40
CA PHE A 129 -21.53 23.95 -21.98
C PHE A 129 -21.42 24.63 -23.33
N TYR A 130 -21.97 24.03 -24.38
CA TYR A 130 -21.78 24.50 -25.74
C TYR A 130 -23.07 24.44 -26.57
N SER A 131 -23.31 25.43 -27.42
CA SER A 131 -24.43 25.42 -28.40
C SER A 131 -23.96 25.03 -29.82
N ASP A 132 -22.74 25.43 -30.18
CA ASP A 132 -22.06 25.12 -31.44
C ASP A 132 -20.67 24.56 -31.14
N ILE A 133 -20.39 23.35 -31.61
CA ILE A 133 -19.15 22.61 -31.33
C ILE A 133 -17.92 23.32 -31.92
N ASN A 134 -18.09 24.10 -33.00
CA ASN A 134 -16.99 24.84 -33.61
C ASN A 134 -16.42 25.92 -32.69
N GLN A 135 -17.20 26.40 -31.71
CA GLN A 135 -16.76 27.40 -30.73
C GLN A 135 -15.78 26.83 -29.70
N LEU A 136 -15.70 25.50 -29.55
CA LEU A 136 -14.70 24.85 -28.69
C LEU A 136 -13.27 25.13 -29.16
N LYS A 137 -13.06 25.43 -30.46
CA LYS A 137 -11.77 25.85 -31.03
C LYS A 137 -11.24 27.17 -30.46
N ASN A 138 -12.08 27.96 -29.77
CA ASN A 138 -11.68 29.19 -29.09
C ASN A 138 -11.29 28.93 -27.61
N ILE A 139 -11.51 27.72 -27.09
CA ILE A 139 -11.23 27.35 -25.71
C ILE A 139 -9.92 26.56 -25.64
N LYS A 140 -8.91 27.12 -24.98
CA LYS A 140 -7.66 26.42 -24.66
C LYS A 140 -7.75 25.90 -23.23
N ILE A 141 -7.39 24.64 -23.01
CA ILE A 141 -7.31 24.06 -21.66
C ILE A 141 -5.89 23.53 -21.43
N ILE A 142 -5.31 23.88 -20.30
CA ILE A 142 -3.99 23.42 -19.84
C ILE A 142 -4.23 22.71 -18.52
N SER A 143 -4.47 21.39 -18.59
CA SER A 143 -4.67 20.49 -17.45
C SER A 143 -3.71 19.29 -17.49
N PRO A 144 -2.38 19.50 -17.54
CA PRO A 144 -1.44 18.44 -17.21
C PRO A 144 -1.53 18.08 -15.72
N GLY A 145 -1.22 16.82 -15.40
CA GLY A 145 -0.80 16.49 -14.04
C GLY A 145 0.64 16.94 -13.79
N GLY A 146 0.96 17.23 -12.53
CA GLY A 146 2.31 17.59 -12.11
C GLY A 146 3.28 16.41 -12.16
N LEU A 147 4.56 16.70 -12.25
CA LEU A 147 5.62 15.69 -12.17
C LEU A 147 5.79 15.18 -10.74
N GLY A 148 6.12 13.89 -10.60
CA GLY A 148 6.51 13.30 -9.32
C GLY A 148 7.91 13.75 -8.90
N GLY A 149 8.11 13.98 -7.60
CA GLY A 149 9.38 14.36 -7.01
C GLY A 149 10.36 13.19 -6.91
N LYS A 150 11.67 13.48 -6.90
CA LYS A 150 12.72 12.47 -6.78
C LYS A 150 12.92 12.00 -5.33
N GLY A 151 13.11 10.70 -5.12
CA GLY A 151 13.57 10.13 -3.84
C GLY A 151 15.07 10.31 -3.57
N SER A 152 15.48 10.09 -2.33
CA SER A 152 16.87 10.29 -1.87
C SER A 152 17.67 9.00 -1.63
N ASN A 153 18.97 9.15 -1.44
CA ASN A 153 19.88 8.04 -1.18
C ASN A 153 19.68 7.47 0.24
N PRO A 154 19.99 6.18 0.46
CA PRO A 154 20.09 5.62 1.80
C PRO A 154 21.35 6.10 2.52
N GLY A 155 21.33 5.95 3.84
CA GLY A 155 22.55 5.90 4.64
C GLY A 155 23.22 4.53 4.56
N LEU A 156 24.54 4.50 4.73
CA LEU A 156 25.33 3.28 4.85
C LEU A 156 25.27 2.72 6.28
N GLY A 157 25.44 1.40 6.41
CA GLY A 157 25.64 0.76 7.70
C GLY A 157 27.06 0.94 8.23
N GLY A 158 27.19 1.04 9.54
CA GLY A 158 28.47 1.13 10.25
C GLY A 158 29.15 -0.23 10.43
N ARG A 159 30.45 -0.19 10.71
CA ARG A 159 31.31 -1.34 10.94
C ARG A 159 31.26 -1.82 12.41
N PRO A 160 31.46 -3.13 12.66
CA PRO A 160 31.49 -3.70 14.01
C PRO A 160 32.86 -3.60 14.69
N CYS A 161 32.88 -3.96 15.96
CA CYS A 161 34.12 -4.37 16.63
C CYS A 161 34.58 -5.76 16.14
N LEU A 162 35.87 -5.86 15.80
CA LEU A 162 36.51 -7.09 15.34
C LEU A 162 37.37 -7.71 16.44
N CYS A 163 37.42 -9.04 16.48
CA CYS A 163 38.27 -9.80 17.39
C CYS A 163 39.72 -9.85 16.90
N LEU A 164 40.65 -9.35 17.70
CA LEU A 164 42.09 -9.47 17.43
C LEU A 164 42.59 -10.91 17.64
N THR A 165 42.00 -11.63 18.60
CA THR A 165 42.29 -13.04 18.93
C THR A 165 41.03 -13.86 18.74
N ARG A 166 41.08 -14.94 17.96
CA ARG A 166 39.89 -15.79 17.65
C ARG A 166 39.53 -16.79 18.75
N SER A 167 40.52 -17.29 19.47
CA SER A 167 40.35 -18.17 20.62
C SER A 167 41.59 -18.16 21.51
N TRP A 168 41.41 -18.54 22.77
CA TRP A 168 42.46 -18.71 23.77
C TRP A 168 42.05 -19.82 24.75
N THR A 169 43.00 -20.32 25.54
CA THR A 169 42.77 -21.43 26.46
C THR A 169 43.19 -21.03 27.87
N VAL A 170 42.27 -21.12 28.83
CA VAL A 170 42.54 -20.88 30.25
C VAL A 170 42.63 -22.21 30.99
N ARG A 171 43.69 -22.40 31.79
CA ARG A 171 43.84 -23.55 32.68
C ARG A 171 42.99 -23.31 33.93
N LYS A 172 41.86 -24.00 34.05
CA LYS A 172 41.05 -23.98 35.27
C LYS A 172 41.44 -25.12 36.18
N CYS A 173 41.67 -24.82 37.45
CA CYS A 173 42.09 -25.79 38.45
C CYS A 173 41.05 -25.89 39.57
N VAL A 174 40.66 -27.12 39.91
CA VAL A 174 39.70 -27.43 40.97
C VAL A 174 40.40 -28.29 42.02
N ARG A 175 40.52 -27.73 43.23
CA ARG A 175 41.07 -28.43 44.39
C ARG A 175 40.13 -29.57 44.81
N GLN A 176 40.67 -30.76 44.96
CA GLN A 176 39.94 -31.98 45.28
C GLN A 176 39.92 -32.24 46.80
N PRO A 177 39.03 -33.12 47.32
CA PRO A 177 38.94 -33.43 48.74
C PRO A 177 40.19 -34.07 49.35
N ASP A 178 41.01 -34.74 48.52
CA ASP A 178 42.32 -35.30 48.89
C ASP A 178 43.45 -34.25 48.92
N ASN A 179 43.10 -32.96 48.79
CA ASN A 179 44.00 -31.82 48.71
C ASN A 179 44.84 -31.74 47.42
N SER A 180 44.60 -32.62 46.43
CA SER A 180 45.18 -32.52 45.09
C SER A 180 44.51 -31.41 44.25
N GLU A 181 45.09 -31.10 43.09
CA GLU A 181 44.56 -30.10 42.16
C GLU A 181 44.35 -30.72 40.77
N LYS A 182 43.10 -30.89 40.36
CA LYS A 182 42.77 -31.30 38.98
C LYS A 182 42.63 -30.06 38.12
N CYS A 183 43.42 -29.96 37.06
CA CYS A 183 43.36 -28.84 36.12
C CYS A 183 42.92 -29.28 34.72
N ASP A 184 41.91 -28.62 34.17
CA ASP A 184 41.37 -28.85 32.84
C ASP A 184 41.49 -27.58 31.98
N LEU A 185 41.96 -27.75 30.74
CA LEU A 185 42.13 -26.66 29.77
C LEU A 185 40.79 -26.30 29.12
N HIS A 186 40.31 -25.08 29.36
CA HIS A 186 39.06 -24.56 28.81
C HIS A 186 39.34 -23.56 27.68
N THR A 187 38.88 -23.87 26.46
CA THR A 187 39.05 -22.98 25.30
C THR A 187 37.83 -22.09 25.11
N TYR A 188 38.08 -20.79 25.00
CA TYR A 188 37.10 -19.74 24.75
C TYR A 188 37.31 -19.11 23.38
N TYR A 189 36.28 -18.47 22.84
CA TYR A 189 36.22 -17.97 21.47
C TYR A 189 35.75 -16.52 21.41
N CYS A 190 36.19 -15.80 20.37
CA CYS A 190 35.72 -14.44 20.06
C CYS A 190 35.11 -14.39 18.65
N ARG A 191 33.87 -13.91 18.55
CA ARG A 191 33.18 -13.64 17.28
C ARG A 191 33.13 -12.13 17.01
N ASP A 192 33.32 -11.74 15.76
CA ASP A 192 33.15 -10.33 15.38
C ASP A 192 31.71 -9.89 15.62
N GLY A 193 31.51 -8.60 15.88
CA GLY A 193 30.19 -8.00 15.72
C GLY A 193 29.76 -8.02 14.25
N ARG A 194 28.51 -7.66 14.00
CA ARG A 194 27.92 -7.60 12.65
C ARG A 194 28.02 -6.19 12.08
N ASN A 195 28.32 -6.08 10.78
CA ASN A 195 28.10 -4.81 10.06
C ASN A 195 26.61 -4.43 10.18
N GLY A 196 26.34 -3.14 10.36
CA GLY A 196 25.01 -2.61 10.16
C GLY A 196 24.59 -2.78 8.70
N TYR A 197 23.29 -2.96 8.46
CA TYR A 197 22.76 -3.00 7.10
C TYR A 197 22.72 -1.59 6.51
N ASN A 198 22.99 -1.46 5.21
CA ASN A 198 22.69 -0.23 4.46
C ASN A 198 21.17 -0.02 4.43
N GLY A 199 20.74 1.24 4.38
CA GLY A 199 19.35 1.57 4.14
C GLY A 199 18.91 1.31 2.69
N TYR A 200 17.61 1.42 2.44
CA TYR A 200 17.04 1.44 1.09
C TYR A 200 16.89 2.88 0.56
N ALA A 201 17.10 3.07 -0.74
CA ALA A 201 16.84 4.35 -1.39
C ALA A 201 15.35 4.70 -1.30
N GLY A 202 15.05 5.99 -1.22
CA GLY A 202 13.69 6.50 -1.33
C GLY A 202 13.18 6.39 -2.76
N VAL A 203 11.89 6.06 -2.91
CA VAL A 203 11.23 5.95 -4.22
C VAL A 203 10.87 7.36 -4.71
N SER A 204 10.95 7.62 -6.01
CA SER A 204 10.38 8.83 -6.61
C SER A 204 8.85 8.74 -6.62
N GLY A 205 8.17 9.87 -6.43
CA GLY A 205 6.71 9.95 -6.54
C GLY A 205 6.24 9.73 -7.98
N PHE A 206 4.97 9.40 -8.14
CA PHE A 206 4.34 9.24 -9.44
C PHE A 206 3.96 10.60 -10.06
N PRO A 207 3.93 10.74 -11.39
CA PRO A 207 3.31 11.89 -12.03
C PRO A 207 1.79 11.85 -11.84
N GLY A 208 1.16 13.02 -11.74
CA GLY A 208 -0.29 13.15 -11.76
C GLY A 208 -0.86 12.88 -13.15
N TYR A 209 -2.13 12.50 -13.21
CA TYR A 209 -2.87 12.38 -14.47
C TYR A 209 -3.28 13.76 -15.01
N ALA A 210 -3.41 13.89 -16.33
CA ALA A 210 -4.08 15.04 -16.93
C ALA A 210 -5.58 15.04 -16.58
N GLY A 211 -6.21 16.23 -16.52
CA GLY A 211 -7.65 16.34 -16.31
C GLY A 211 -8.46 15.83 -17.51
N ARG A 212 -9.76 15.60 -17.28
CA ARG A 212 -10.72 15.11 -18.27
C ARG A 212 -11.57 16.26 -18.82
N LEU A 213 -12.07 16.08 -20.04
CA LEU A 213 -13.08 16.95 -20.64
C LEU A 213 -14.47 16.31 -20.50
N ILE A 214 -15.45 17.11 -20.09
CA ILE A 214 -16.87 16.78 -20.07
C ILE A 214 -17.60 17.82 -20.93
N LEU A 215 -18.33 17.38 -21.95
CA LEU A 215 -19.10 18.23 -22.85
C LEU A 215 -20.60 18.05 -22.62
N ILE A 216 -21.30 19.17 -22.47
CA ILE A 216 -22.76 19.21 -22.34
C ILE A 216 -23.30 20.16 -23.40
N LYS A 217 -24.19 19.67 -24.27
CA LYS A 217 -24.79 20.49 -25.31
C LYS A 217 -26.00 21.26 -24.75
N GLY A 218 -25.94 22.59 -24.81
CA GLY A 218 -26.94 23.50 -24.26
C GLY A 218 -26.34 24.52 -23.30
N THR A 219 -27.12 24.96 -22.32
CA THR A 219 -26.74 25.95 -21.30
C THR A 219 -27.11 25.54 -19.87
N GLU A 220 -27.63 24.33 -19.69
CA GLU A 220 -28.22 23.82 -18.44
C GLU A 220 -27.59 22.47 -18.09
N GLN A 221 -27.41 22.19 -16.79
CA GLN A 221 -26.94 20.90 -16.31
C GLN A 221 -28.03 19.82 -16.52
N PRO A 222 -27.66 18.57 -16.89
CA PRO A 222 -28.60 17.44 -16.88
C PRO A 222 -29.26 17.29 -15.50
N THR A 223 -30.53 16.89 -15.44
CA THR A 223 -31.18 16.77 -14.13
C THR A 223 -30.64 15.55 -13.36
N PRO A 224 -30.62 15.57 -12.02
CA PRO A 224 -30.10 14.45 -11.24
C PRO A 224 -30.81 13.12 -11.57
N GLU A 225 -30.02 12.07 -11.71
CA GLU A 225 -30.54 10.75 -12.06
C GLU A 225 -31.44 10.16 -10.99
N VAL A 226 -32.41 9.37 -11.43
CA VAL A 226 -33.32 8.58 -10.59
C VAL A 226 -33.35 7.17 -11.17
N ARG A 227 -32.19 6.49 -11.23
CA ARG A 227 -32.09 5.12 -11.78
C ARG A 227 -32.72 4.05 -10.89
N GLN A 228 -33.14 4.38 -9.66
CA GLN A 228 -33.89 3.48 -8.77
C GLN A 228 -34.92 4.21 -7.89
N ILE A 229 -36.01 3.52 -7.54
CA ILE A 229 -37.02 3.95 -6.57
C ILE A 229 -37.33 2.79 -5.62
N GLN A 230 -37.12 3.00 -4.32
CA GLN A 230 -37.43 2.07 -3.23
C GLN A 230 -38.60 2.61 -2.40
N LYS A 231 -39.60 1.76 -2.13
CA LYS A 231 -40.85 2.09 -1.43
C LYS A 231 -41.50 0.84 -0.84
N THR A 232 -42.50 1.00 0.04
CA THR A 232 -43.40 -0.10 0.45
C THR A 232 -44.18 -0.65 -0.74
N LEU A 233 -44.60 -1.93 -0.68
CA LEU A 233 -45.45 -2.52 -1.72
C LEU A 233 -46.78 -1.75 -1.93
N PRO A 234 -47.50 -1.30 -0.88
CA PRO A 234 -48.66 -0.42 -1.05
C PRO A 234 -48.35 0.90 -1.78
N ASP A 235 -47.21 1.55 -1.50
CA ASP A 235 -46.85 2.85 -2.13
C ASP A 235 -46.31 2.74 -3.57
N LEU A 236 -46.10 1.50 -4.04
CA LEU A 236 -45.74 1.15 -5.42
C LEU A 236 -46.95 0.75 -6.27
N VAL A 237 -47.89 0.00 -5.69
CA VAL A 237 -49.05 -0.53 -6.40
C VAL A 237 -50.00 0.59 -6.82
N GLY A 238 -50.24 0.71 -8.14
CA GLY A 238 -51.03 1.80 -8.72
C GLY A 238 -50.34 3.16 -8.75
N ALA A 239 -49.13 3.29 -8.18
CA ALA A 239 -48.34 4.51 -8.32
C ALA A 239 -47.76 4.61 -9.75
N THR A 240 -47.78 5.82 -10.32
CA THR A 240 -46.97 6.15 -11.50
C THR A 240 -45.60 6.60 -11.03
N LEU A 241 -44.56 5.94 -11.52
CA LEU A 241 -43.19 6.08 -11.05
C LEU A 241 -42.33 6.55 -12.24
N GLN A 242 -41.59 7.65 -12.06
CA GLN A 242 -40.70 8.20 -13.08
C GLN A 242 -39.25 7.98 -12.68
N LEU A 243 -38.55 7.14 -13.44
CA LEU A 243 -37.11 6.93 -13.34
C LEU A 243 -36.41 7.78 -14.39
N LYS A 244 -35.19 8.24 -14.10
CA LYS A 244 -34.38 9.11 -14.96
C LYS A 244 -32.96 8.61 -15.08
N GLU A 245 -32.41 8.69 -16.28
CA GLU A 245 -31.02 8.33 -16.59
C GLU A 245 -30.41 9.36 -17.55
N ASN A 246 -29.14 9.69 -17.33
CA ASN A 246 -28.38 10.57 -18.22
C ASN A 246 -27.48 9.70 -19.10
N ILE A 247 -27.77 9.67 -20.41
CA ILE A 247 -27.00 8.91 -21.37
C ILE A 247 -25.71 9.68 -21.70
N TRP A 248 -24.58 9.17 -21.21
CA TRP A 248 -23.24 9.67 -21.49
C TRP A 248 -22.50 8.74 -22.46
N GLN A 249 -21.72 9.33 -23.37
CA GLN A 249 -20.84 8.57 -24.28
C GLN A 249 -19.38 8.99 -24.08
N THR A 250 -18.47 8.02 -24.02
CA THR A 250 -17.03 8.30 -24.12
C THR A 250 -16.65 8.47 -25.59
N GLN A 251 -15.94 9.55 -25.88
CA GLN A 251 -15.46 9.95 -27.20
C GLN A 251 -13.93 10.13 -27.15
N VAL A 252 -13.31 10.38 -28.31
CA VAL A 252 -11.86 10.55 -28.49
C VAL A 252 -11.61 11.78 -29.38
N GLY A 253 -10.45 12.42 -29.30
CA GLY A 253 -10.12 13.61 -30.08
C GLY A 253 -10.44 14.94 -29.38
N ALA A 254 -10.39 15.02 -28.05
CA ALA A 254 -10.55 16.28 -27.32
C ALA A 254 -9.56 17.37 -27.79
N GLY A 255 -8.33 16.99 -28.17
CA GLY A 255 -7.36 17.90 -28.77
C GLY A 255 -7.82 18.48 -30.12
N ASP A 256 -8.59 17.70 -30.89
CA ASP A 256 -9.18 18.11 -32.17
C ASP A 256 -10.51 18.86 -32.02
N LEU A 257 -11.06 19.00 -30.82
CA LEU A 257 -12.17 19.93 -30.52
C LEU A 257 -11.68 21.28 -30.00
N LEU A 258 -10.69 21.27 -29.11
CA LEU A 258 -10.19 22.46 -28.41
C LEU A 258 -9.23 23.31 -29.26
N ALA A 259 -8.84 24.46 -28.71
CA ALA A 259 -7.81 25.34 -29.29
C ALA A 259 -6.42 24.66 -29.32
N PRO A 260 -5.56 24.99 -30.31
CA PRO A 260 -4.24 24.37 -30.46
C PRO A 260 -3.34 24.48 -29.21
N ASN A 261 -2.58 23.41 -28.96
CA ASN A 261 -1.72 23.25 -27.78
C ASN A 261 -2.52 23.26 -26.44
N SER A 262 -3.77 22.80 -26.47
CA SER A 262 -4.44 22.33 -25.25
C SER A 262 -3.78 21.04 -24.75
N ILE A 263 -3.76 20.85 -23.43
CA ILE A 263 -3.19 19.68 -22.75
C ILE A 263 -4.27 19.15 -21.81
N ILE A 264 -4.88 18.02 -22.16
CA ILE A 264 -6.00 17.40 -21.46
C ILE A 264 -6.02 15.91 -21.85
N GLN A 265 -6.78 15.04 -21.17
CA GLN A 265 -7.03 13.69 -21.69
C GLN A 265 -7.78 13.78 -23.02
N ASP A 266 -7.28 13.07 -24.04
CA ASP A 266 -7.89 13.10 -25.37
C ASP A 266 -9.22 12.33 -25.45
N ASN A 267 -9.41 11.37 -24.53
CA ASN A 267 -10.70 10.77 -24.27
C ASN A 267 -11.56 11.76 -23.45
N TYR A 268 -12.78 12.03 -23.91
CA TYR A 268 -13.72 12.93 -23.24
C TYR A 268 -15.09 12.28 -23.05
N LEU A 269 -15.89 12.81 -22.11
CA LEU A 269 -17.27 12.37 -21.88
C LEU A 269 -18.24 13.38 -22.48
N GLU A 270 -19.25 12.92 -23.21
CA GLU A 270 -20.28 13.78 -23.80
C GLU A 270 -21.67 13.39 -23.31
N PHE A 271 -22.45 14.37 -22.87
CA PHE A 271 -23.86 14.19 -22.56
C PHE A 271 -24.68 14.13 -23.85
N ILE A 272 -25.35 13.00 -24.07
CA ILE A 272 -26.15 12.77 -25.28
C ILE A 272 -27.60 13.20 -25.08
N LYS A 273 -28.22 12.75 -23.97
CA LYS A 273 -29.63 13.04 -23.62
C LYS A 273 -29.96 12.54 -22.21
N GLU A 274 -31.07 13.04 -21.66
CA GLU A 274 -31.78 12.41 -20.56
C GLU A 274 -32.82 11.42 -21.12
N GLU A 275 -32.92 10.21 -20.57
CA GLU A 275 -34.05 9.31 -20.77
C GLU A 275 -34.92 9.26 -19.50
N THR A 276 -36.24 9.24 -19.69
CA THR A 276 -37.23 9.14 -18.61
C THR A 276 -38.09 7.91 -18.85
N TYR A 277 -38.08 6.97 -17.89
CA TYR A 277 -38.87 5.74 -17.94
C TYR A 277 -40.07 5.87 -17.00
N THR A 278 -41.25 5.51 -17.49
CA THR A 278 -42.47 5.48 -16.67
C THR A 278 -42.84 4.04 -16.34
N ALA A 279 -42.85 3.71 -15.05
CA ALA A 279 -43.23 2.41 -14.53
C ALA A 279 -44.50 2.52 -13.67
N ALA A 280 -45.25 1.43 -13.58
CA ALA A 280 -46.39 1.27 -12.67
C ALA A 280 -46.49 -0.19 -12.22
N VAL A 281 -46.75 -0.43 -10.94
CA VAL A 281 -46.86 -1.80 -10.40
C VAL A 281 -48.32 -2.24 -10.34
N GLY A 282 -48.64 -3.31 -11.06
CA GLY A 282 -49.92 -4.02 -10.96
C GLY A 282 -49.89 -5.07 -9.86
N TRP A 283 -50.98 -5.23 -9.11
CA TRP A 283 -51.13 -6.27 -8.09
C TRP A 283 -52.17 -7.31 -8.52
N HIS A 284 -51.73 -8.57 -8.60
CA HIS A 284 -52.56 -9.69 -9.11
C HIS A 284 -52.66 -10.88 -8.14
N ALA A 285 -52.17 -10.73 -6.90
CA ALA A 285 -52.34 -11.75 -5.86
C ALA A 285 -53.74 -11.65 -5.23
N SER A 286 -54.26 -12.78 -4.73
CA SER A 286 -55.57 -12.87 -4.07
C SER A 286 -55.62 -12.22 -2.68
N ARG A 287 -54.48 -12.07 -2.01
CA ARG A 287 -54.34 -11.29 -0.77
C ARG A 287 -54.17 -9.79 -1.09
N PRO A 288 -54.76 -8.86 -0.31
CA PRO A 288 -54.60 -7.43 -0.53
C PRO A 288 -53.16 -6.98 -0.23
N VAL A 289 -52.65 -6.01 -1.00
CA VAL A 289 -51.28 -5.49 -0.81
C VAL A 289 -51.06 -4.83 0.56
N SER A 290 -52.12 -4.33 1.19
CA SER A 290 -52.08 -3.71 2.53
C SER A 290 -51.66 -4.65 3.66
N GLU A 291 -51.73 -5.98 3.47
CA GLU A 291 -51.17 -6.97 4.41
C GLU A 291 -49.64 -7.04 4.35
N LEU A 292 -49.01 -6.31 3.42
CA LEU A 292 -47.57 -6.29 3.16
C LEU A 292 -46.99 -4.87 3.31
N SER A 293 -47.57 -4.04 4.20
CA SER A 293 -47.12 -2.67 4.50
C SER A 293 -45.63 -2.58 4.81
N ASP A 294 -45.10 -3.60 5.50
CA ASP A 294 -43.75 -3.62 6.05
C ASP A 294 -42.74 -4.22 5.05
N ILE A 295 -43.19 -4.56 3.83
CA ILE A 295 -42.35 -5.10 2.75
C ILE A 295 -42.06 -3.99 1.74
N GLU A 296 -40.78 -3.66 1.61
CA GLU A 296 -40.30 -2.78 0.55
C GLU A 296 -39.94 -3.55 -0.71
N ALA A 297 -40.03 -2.88 -1.86
CA ALA A 297 -39.45 -3.32 -3.12
C ALA A 297 -38.75 -2.15 -3.83
N THR A 298 -37.81 -2.48 -4.71
CA THR A 298 -37.03 -1.50 -5.48
C THR A 298 -37.23 -1.74 -6.97
N ILE A 299 -37.63 -0.70 -7.70
CA ILE A 299 -37.62 -0.68 -9.16
C ILE A 299 -36.37 0.07 -9.60
N HIS A 300 -35.69 -0.44 -10.61
CA HIS A 300 -34.50 0.17 -11.20
C HIS A 300 -34.59 0.18 -12.73
N VAL A 301 -33.75 0.99 -13.36
CA VAL A 301 -33.39 0.86 -14.77
C VAL A 301 -32.24 -0.15 -14.88
N GLU A 302 -32.24 -0.99 -15.91
CA GLU A 302 -31.11 -1.87 -16.28
C GLU A 302 -30.05 -1.06 -17.05
#